data_AF-A0A7R9XZM8-F1
#
_entry.id   AF-A0A7R9XZM8-F1
#
_cell.length_a   1.000
_cell.length_b   1.000
_cell.length_c   1.000
_cell.angle_alpha   90.00
_cell.angle_beta   90.00
_cell.angle_gamma   90.00
#
_symmetry.space_group_name_H-M   'P 1'
#
loop_
_entity.id
_entity.type
_entity.pdbx_description
1 polymer ?
#
loop_
_entity_poly.entity_id
_entity_poly.type
_entity_poly.pdbx_seq_one_letter_code
_entity_poly.pdbx_strand_id
1 'polypeptide(L)'
;PLPTRGEMTDVANAVFDGTDATMLSGETANGAFPASAVRHMASIASEAEVAVDYYDQFKFLRYCHSWESISAAESVAASVVKSSIDLQEDKDGNGVVDANEGTVIVVVSSSGAQADLISKYRPPCPIVVVTDSKQVARHAAGRYGQRPLLVDSLKGSAQNLAGRAISFAKEGGFLHAGMHVVVCHGASEACADAHPTAAVTTLEAAASSPQAPMRLRRATTTYQDFHARNFVSCQRNVTLDLELISEPDLTMPRAAKIVCTMGPKCWDTATISKLLDAGMNVARLNFSHGNHEGHKAVLDTLRTAYVAKAAEMQQSLGLKTKPTWSVLLDTKGPEIRTAMLRDHKAIEIEAGQTVIVEAVGAAYTSFEGYKTDEETRIGLSYDKLCKSVKPGSVILIADGTLSLKVEEIINDRELRALALNPKSLGERKNCNLPGVKVDIPVLTEKDIDDLV
;
A
#
# COMPACT_ATOMS: atom_id res chain seq x y z
N PRO A 1 -14.18 -8.19 16.89
CA PRO A 1 -13.07 -7.60 17.66
C PRO A 1 -12.90 -6.17 17.17
N LEU A 2 -12.77 -5.22 18.09
CA LEU A 2 -12.48 -3.82 17.73
C LEU A 2 -10.96 -3.63 17.77
N PRO A 3 -10.36 -2.91 16.80
CA PRO A 3 -8.95 -2.58 16.87
C PRO A 3 -8.71 -1.63 18.05
N THR A 4 -7.50 -1.69 18.60
CA THR A 4 -7.02 -0.76 19.61
C THR A 4 -6.83 0.63 19.01
N ARG A 5 -6.79 1.66 19.86
CA ARG A 5 -6.49 3.03 19.42
C ARG A 5 -5.14 3.13 18.70
N GLY A 6 -4.15 2.34 19.13
CA GLY A 6 -2.84 2.27 18.48
C GLY A 6 -2.95 1.78 17.04
N GLU A 7 -3.57 0.62 16.84
CA GLU A 7 -3.77 0.04 15.50
C GLU A 7 -4.57 0.96 14.56
N MET A 8 -5.60 1.63 15.09
CA MET A 8 -6.36 2.63 14.30
C MET A 8 -5.47 3.81 13.87
N THR A 9 -4.64 4.30 14.79
CA THR A 9 -3.75 5.45 14.54
C THR A 9 -2.64 5.08 13.55
N ASP A 10 -2.11 3.86 13.62
CA ASP A 10 -1.09 3.37 12.68
C ASP A 10 -1.62 3.33 11.24
N VAL A 11 -2.85 2.85 11.05
CA VAL A 11 -3.51 2.83 9.73
C VAL A 11 -3.76 4.25 9.22
N ALA A 12 -4.27 5.15 10.08
CA ALA A 12 -4.52 6.54 9.69
C ALA A 12 -3.23 7.28 9.33
N ASN A 13 -2.16 7.12 10.12
CA ASN A 13 -0.86 7.71 9.83
C ASN A 13 -0.28 7.20 8.51
N ALA A 14 -0.41 5.90 8.22
CA ALA A 14 0.04 5.36 6.93
C ALA A 14 -0.69 6.03 5.74
N VAL A 15 -1.97 6.37 5.90
CA VAL A 15 -2.74 7.13 4.89
C VAL A 15 -2.25 8.58 4.79
N PHE A 16 -2.02 9.26 5.92
CA PHE A 16 -1.50 10.64 5.94
C PHE A 16 -0.10 10.75 5.31
N ASP A 17 0.74 9.74 5.53
CA ASP A 17 2.06 9.61 4.91
C ASP A 17 1.97 9.31 3.40
N GLY A 18 0.77 9.03 2.90
CA GLY A 18 0.49 8.80 1.49
C GLY A 18 0.85 7.39 1.03
N THR A 19 0.57 6.35 1.82
CA THR A 19 0.77 4.96 1.37
C THR A 19 -0.12 4.62 0.17
N ASP A 20 0.35 3.73 -0.72
CA ASP A 20 -0.51 3.18 -1.77
C ASP A 20 -1.51 2.17 -1.22
N ALA A 21 -1.13 1.45 -0.17
CA ALA A 21 -1.95 0.42 0.43
C ALA A 21 -1.60 0.17 1.90
N THR A 22 -2.59 -0.31 2.66
CA THR A 22 -2.42 -0.87 4.00
C THR A 22 -2.63 -2.38 3.96
N MET A 23 -2.01 -3.12 4.88
CA MET A 23 -1.99 -4.59 4.84
C MET A 23 -2.53 -5.20 6.14
N LEU A 24 -3.44 -6.18 6.00
CA LEU A 24 -3.78 -7.12 7.05
C LEU A 24 -3.02 -8.43 6.82
N SER A 25 -2.30 -8.86 7.85
CA SER A 25 -1.48 -10.07 7.81
C SER A 25 -2.13 -11.17 8.64
N GLY A 26 -2.02 -11.08 9.97
CA GLY A 26 -2.52 -12.12 10.87
C GLY A 26 -4.05 -12.19 10.92
N GLU A 27 -4.72 -11.04 10.84
CA GLU A 27 -6.16 -10.88 11.00
C GLU A 27 -6.94 -11.55 9.87
N THR A 28 -6.43 -11.46 8.64
CA THR A 28 -7.06 -12.09 7.47
C THR A 28 -6.61 -13.53 7.29
N ALA A 29 -5.33 -13.83 7.56
CA ALA A 29 -4.79 -15.16 7.34
C ALA A 29 -5.27 -16.19 8.38
N ASN A 30 -5.23 -15.80 9.66
CA ASN A 30 -5.45 -16.69 10.80
C ASN A 30 -6.53 -16.20 11.79
N GLY A 31 -7.01 -14.96 11.62
CA GLY A 31 -8.00 -14.36 12.52
C GLY A 31 -9.39 -15.00 12.41
N ALA A 32 -10.16 -14.89 13.49
CA ALA A 32 -11.52 -15.43 13.55
C ALA A 32 -12.55 -14.57 12.80
N PHE A 33 -12.25 -13.30 12.52
CA PHE A 33 -13.18 -12.31 11.95
C PHE A 33 -12.58 -11.53 10.77
N PRO A 34 -12.13 -12.20 9.70
CA PRO A 34 -11.32 -11.56 8.65
C PRO A 34 -12.09 -10.45 7.92
N ALA A 35 -13.35 -10.68 7.55
CA ALA A 35 -14.17 -9.65 6.88
C ALA A 35 -14.47 -8.42 7.76
N SER A 36 -14.61 -8.60 9.07
CA SER A 36 -14.79 -7.47 9.99
C SER A 36 -13.53 -6.63 10.09
N ALA A 37 -12.35 -7.28 10.15
CA ALA A 37 -11.08 -6.59 10.19
C ALA A 37 -10.84 -5.75 8.93
N VAL A 38 -11.11 -6.31 7.75
CA VAL A 38 -11.02 -5.58 6.47
C VAL A 38 -11.97 -4.39 6.46
N ARG A 39 -13.22 -4.56 6.91
CA ARG A 39 -14.20 -3.47 6.96
C ARG A 39 -13.74 -2.33 7.88
N HIS A 40 -13.18 -2.65 9.05
CA HIS A 40 -12.70 -1.62 9.97
C HIS A 40 -11.49 -0.89 9.39
N MET A 41 -10.53 -1.60 8.80
CA MET A 41 -9.40 -0.97 8.11
C MET A 41 -9.88 -0.10 6.94
N ALA A 42 -10.90 -0.55 6.22
CA ALA A 42 -11.53 0.21 5.14
C ALA A 42 -12.16 1.52 5.63
N SER A 43 -12.92 1.48 6.72
CA SER A 43 -13.50 2.67 7.33
C SER A 43 -12.41 3.63 7.79
N ILE A 44 -11.43 3.15 8.59
CA ILE A 44 -10.34 3.99 9.11
C ILE A 44 -9.57 4.68 7.97
N ALA A 45 -9.26 3.96 6.90
CA ALA A 45 -8.52 4.54 5.78
C ALA A 45 -9.38 5.54 4.98
N SER A 46 -10.69 5.34 4.88
CA SER A 46 -11.58 6.28 4.18
C SER A 46 -11.74 7.57 5.00
N GLU A 47 -11.95 7.46 6.30
CA GLU A 47 -12.02 8.61 7.22
C GLU A 47 -10.70 9.38 7.27
N ALA A 48 -9.57 8.67 7.28
CA ALA A 48 -8.26 9.30 7.21
C ALA A 48 -8.06 10.09 5.91
N GLU A 49 -8.54 9.59 4.76
CA GLU A 49 -8.46 10.31 3.49
C GLU A 49 -9.30 11.59 3.46
N VAL A 50 -10.48 11.60 4.08
CA VAL A 50 -11.30 12.83 4.20
C VAL A 50 -10.55 13.91 4.94
N ALA A 51 -9.79 13.52 5.97
CA ALA A 51 -9.03 14.45 6.75
C ALA A 51 -7.76 14.96 6.03
N VAL A 52 -7.36 14.44 4.86
CA VAL A 52 -6.14 14.89 4.17
C VAL A 52 -6.31 16.27 3.55
N ASP A 53 -5.43 17.21 3.90
CA ASP A 53 -5.23 18.44 3.11
C ASP A 53 -4.39 18.10 1.87
N TYR A 54 -5.09 17.77 0.79
CA TYR A 54 -4.47 17.41 -0.47
C TYR A 54 -3.71 18.56 -1.14
N TYR A 55 -4.05 19.81 -0.84
CA TYR A 55 -3.33 20.96 -1.38
C TYR A 55 -1.94 21.07 -0.75
N ASP A 56 -1.85 20.95 0.57
CA ASP A 56 -0.57 20.96 1.28
C ASP A 56 0.23 19.67 1.05
N GLN A 57 -0.43 18.50 0.97
CA GLN A 57 0.23 17.25 0.59
C GLN A 57 0.85 17.34 -0.81
N PHE A 58 0.11 17.86 -1.81
CA PHE A 58 0.63 18.09 -3.15
C PHE A 58 1.84 19.02 -3.14
N LYS A 59 1.75 20.15 -2.43
CA LYS A 59 2.86 21.11 -2.30
C LYS A 59 4.09 20.47 -1.67
N PHE A 60 3.92 19.69 -0.62
CA PHE A 60 5.00 18.99 0.05
C PHE A 60 5.70 18.00 -0.91
N LEU A 61 4.92 17.16 -1.59
CA LEU A 61 5.44 16.19 -2.57
C LEU A 61 6.14 16.88 -3.75
N ARG A 62 5.59 18.00 -4.23
CA ARG A 62 6.14 18.74 -5.37
C ARG A 62 7.34 19.59 -5.03
N TYR A 63 7.38 20.27 -3.88
CA TYR A 63 8.40 21.29 -3.60
C TYR A 63 9.45 20.85 -2.59
N CYS A 64 9.12 19.96 -1.64
CA CYS A 64 10.07 19.54 -0.61
C CYS A 64 10.95 18.35 -1.04
N HIS A 65 10.51 17.55 -2.01
CA HIS A 65 11.19 16.33 -2.45
C HIS A 65 11.86 16.42 -3.83
N SER A 66 11.55 17.41 -4.66
CA SER A 66 12.12 17.55 -6.01
C SER A 66 12.97 18.81 -6.16
N TRP A 67 14.19 18.75 -5.62
CA TRP A 67 15.19 19.81 -5.72
C TRP A 67 15.89 19.80 -7.09
N GLU A 68 15.63 18.77 -7.89
CA GLU A 68 16.16 18.55 -9.23
C GLU A 68 15.13 18.90 -10.32
N SER A 69 15.61 19.10 -11.54
CA SER A 69 14.74 19.27 -12.71
C SER A 69 13.90 18.02 -12.95
N ILE A 70 12.58 18.18 -12.98
CA ILE A 70 11.65 17.10 -13.31
C ILE A 70 11.53 16.90 -14.83
N SER A 71 11.12 15.70 -15.24
CA SER A 71 10.86 15.41 -16.65
C SER A 71 9.64 16.16 -17.19
N ALA A 72 9.54 16.30 -18.52
CA ALA A 72 8.33 16.86 -19.15
C ALA A 72 7.07 16.05 -18.80
N ALA A 73 7.18 14.71 -18.74
CA ALA A 73 6.05 13.84 -18.41
C ALA A 73 5.56 14.04 -16.97
N GLU A 74 6.49 14.18 -16.02
CA GLU A 74 6.18 14.49 -14.62
C GLU A 74 5.62 15.90 -14.46
N SER A 75 6.12 16.89 -15.21
CA SER A 75 5.58 18.26 -15.20
C SER A 75 4.11 18.29 -15.61
N VAL A 76 3.75 17.54 -16.66
CA VAL A 76 2.35 17.41 -17.09
C VAL A 76 1.53 16.66 -16.05
N ALA A 77 2.04 15.57 -15.46
CA ALA A 77 1.36 14.84 -14.39
C ALA A 77 1.08 15.73 -13.16
N ALA A 78 2.07 16.51 -12.72
CA ALA A 78 1.91 17.46 -11.62
C ALA A 78 0.85 18.53 -11.94
N SER A 79 0.81 19.00 -13.19
CA SER A 79 -0.20 19.97 -13.65
C SER A 79 -1.60 19.38 -13.70
N VAL A 80 -1.73 18.11 -14.10
CA VAL A 80 -3.00 17.36 -14.07
C VAL A 80 -3.52 17.24 -12.65
N VAL A 81 -2.68 16.86 -11.69
CA VAL A 81 -3.07 16.73 -10.28
C VAL A 81 -3.38 18.08 -9.66
N LYS A 82 -2.60 19.11 -9.97
CA LYS A 82 -2.91 20.48 -9.54
C LYS A 82 -4.27 20.94 -10.07
N SER A 83 -4.56 20.65 -11.34
CA SER A 83 -5.86 20.96 -11.93
C SER A 83 -6.99 20.20 -11.23
N SER A 84 -6.81 18.92 -10.89
CA SER A 84 -7.85 18.19 -10.15
C SER A 84 -8.10 18.73 -8.76
N ILE A 85 -7.09 19.31 -8.10
CA ILE A 85 -7.27 19.96 -6.79
C ILE A 85 -7.96 21.32 -6.98
N ASP A 86 -7.53 22.12 -7.96
CA ASP A 86 -8.06 23.48 -8.18
C ASP A 86 -9.48 23.52 -8.73
N LEU A 87 -9.92 22.46 -9.41
CA LEU A 87 -11.25 22.33 -10.01
C LEU A 87 -12.28 21.72 -9.06
N GLN A 88 -11.87 21.31 -7.86
CA GLN A 88 -12.81 20.95 -6.80
C GLN A 88 -13.27 22.24 -6.13
N GLU A 89 -14.48 22.67 -6.50
CA GLU A 89 -15.12 23.85 -5.94
C GLU A 89 -16.21 23.39 -5.00
N ASP A 90 -16.05 23.70 -3.71
CA ASP A 90 -17.12 23.67 -2.71
C ASP A 90 -18.14 24.76 -3.08
N LYS A 91 -19.25 24.39 -3.74
CA LYS A 91 -20.22 25.36 -4.29
C LYS A 91 -21.19 25.82 -3.22
N ASP A 92 -21.41 25.05 -2.17
CA ASP A 92 -22.33 25.39 -1.09
C ASP A 92 -21.64 26.12 0.09
N GLY A 93 -20.31 26.09 0.12
CA GLY A 93 -19.46 26.80 1.07
C GLY A 93 -19.39 26.17 2.45
N ASN A 94 -19.74 24.88 2.58
CA ASN A 94 -19.75 24.17 3.85
C ASN A 94 -18.35 23.69 4.29
N GLY A 95 -17.34 23.79 3.42
CA GLY A 95 -15.97 23.33 3.66
C GLY A 95 -15.69 21.89 3.23
N VAL A 96 -16.68 21.20 2.66
CA VAL A 96 -16.66 19.81 2.19
C VAL A 96 -16.93 19.80 0.70
N VAL A 97 -16.11 19.07 -0.07
CA VAL A 97 -16.36 18.87 -1.50
C VAL A 97 -17.43 17.80 -1.66
N ASP A 98 -18.61 18.20 -2.15
CA ASP A 98 -19.71 17.27 -2.37
C ASP A 98 -19.41 16.27 -3.50
N ALA A 99 -20.17 15.17 -3.52
CA ALA A 99 -20.04 14.13 -4.54
C ALA A 99 -20.24 14.65 -5.99
N ASN A 100 -20.95 15.76 -6.20
CA ASN A 100 -21.17 16.40 -7.51
C ASN A 100 -20.20 17.56 -7.81
N GLU A 101 -19.24 17.82 -6.93
CA GLU A 101 -18.24 18.90 -7.01
C GLU A 101 -16.82 18.37 -7.23
N GLY A 102 -16.66 17.05 -7.17
CA GLY A 102 -15.38 16.40 -7.38
C GLY A 102 -14.83 16.51 -8.81
N THR A 103 -13.62 16.01 -8.98
CA THR A 103 -12.98 15.82 -10.28
C THR A 103 -12.77 14.32 -10.54
N VAL A 104 -12.60 13.92 -11.81
CA VAL A 104 -12.05 12.61 -12.18
C VAL A 104 -10.89 12.80 -13.14
N ILE A 105 -9.81 12.05 -12.92
CA ILE A 105 -8.68 12.03 -13.86
C ILE A 105 -8.86 10.82 -14.79
N VAL A 106 -8.70 11.05 -16.10
CA VAL A 106 -8.60 9.99 -17.11
C VAL A 106 -7.19 10.02 -17.66
N VAL A 107 -6.49 8.89 -17.63
CA VAL A 107 -5.15 8.75 -18.21
C VAL A 107 -5.13 7.60 -19.21
N VAL A 108 -4.65 7.86 -20.41
CA VAL A 108 -4.46 6.84 -21.45
C VAL A 108 -3.00 6.44 -21.48
N SER A 109 -2.69 5.19 -21.11
CA SER A 109 -1.30 4.73 -20.93
C SER A 109 -1.16 3.23 -21.23
N SER A 110 -0.20 2.88 -22.09
CA SER A 110 0.10 1.48 -22.41
C SER A 110 1.02 0.83 -21.38
N SER A 111 1.94 1.59 -20.78
CA SER A 111 2.87 1.11 -19.75
C SER A 111 2.38 1.30 -18.31
N GLY A 112 1.44 2.21 -18.10
CA GLY A 112 1.00 2.66 -16.77
C GLY A 112 1.88 3.75 -16.15
N ALA A 113 3.02 4.10 -16.76
CA ALA A 113 3.99 5.03 -16.17
C ALA A 113 3.41 6.43 -15.91
N GLN A 114 2.63 6.97 -16.85
CA GLN A 114 1.99 8.27 -16.66
C GLN A 114 0.94 8.24 -15.53
N ALA A 115 0.21 7.12 -15.38
CA ALA A 115 -0.74 6.95 -14.29
C ALA A 115 -0.04 6.91 -12.93
N ASP A 116 1.16 6.31 -12.87
CA ASP A 116 1.98 6.25 -11.65
C ASP A 116 2.52 7.63 -11.26
N LEU A 117 2.97 8.42 -12.25
CA LEU A 117 3.38 9.81 -12.02
C LEU A 117 2.23 10.69 -11.51
N ILE A 118 1.00 10.47 -11.99
CA ILE A 118 -0.18 11.17 -11.47
C ILE A 118 -0.47 10.69 -10.04
N SER A 119 -0.49 9.39 -9.81
CA SER A 119 -0.78 8.78 -8.50
C SER A 119 0.25 9.18 -7.43
N LYS A 120 1.53 9.38 -7.81
CA LYS A 120 2.62 9.89 -6.95
C LYS A 120 2.22 11.14 -6.16
N TYR A 121 1.46 12.05 -6.77
CA TYR A 121 1.06 13.31 -6.14
C TYR A 121 -0.26 13.24 -5.37
N ARG A 122 -0.79 12.02 -5.15
CA ARG A 122 -1.96 11.72 -4.32
C ARG A 122 -3.18 12.61 -4.62
N PRO A 123 -3.72 12.60 -5.85
CA PRO A 123 -4.90 13.40 -6.17
C PRO A 123 -6.10 13.00 -5.28
N PRO A 124 -6.98 13.96 -4.91
CA PRO A 124 -8.20 13.69 -4.12
C PRO A 124 -9.28 12.93 -4.90
N CYS A 125 -8.96 12.37 -6.06
CA CYS A 125 -9.95 11.86 -6.99
C CYS A 125 -9.53 10.55 -7.66
N PRO A 126 -10.50 9.76 -8.14
CA PRO A 126 -10.22 8.55 -8.92
C PRO A 126 -9.41 8.84 -10.20
N ILE A 127 -8.48 7.93 -10.51
CA ILE A 127 -7.68 7.94 -11.72
C ILE A 127 -8.11 6.77 -12.60
N VAL A 128 -8.86 7.03 -13.67
CA VAL A 128 -9.26 6.02 -14.64
C VAL A 128 -8.11 5.77 -15.61
N VAL A 129 -7.49 4.59 -15.53
CA VAL A 129 -6.35 4.19 -16.35
C VAL A 129 -6.83 3.39 -17.55
N VAL A 130 -6.87 4.02 -18.72
CA VAL A 130 -7.22 3.37 -19.99
C VAL A 130 -5.99 2.69 -20.57
N THR A 131 -6.02 1.38 -20.71
CA THR A 131 -4.89 0.58 -21.18
C THR A 131 -5.35 -0.60 -22.03
N ASP A 132 -4.54 -1.03 -23.00
CA ASP A 132 -4.72 -2.28 -23.74
C ASP A 132 -3.94 -3.47 -23.15
N SER A 133 -3.07 -3.20 -22.17
CA SER A 133 -2.29 -4.23 -21.49
C SER A 133 -3.04 -4.81 -20.29
N LYS A 134 -3.30 -6.12 -20.33
CA LYS A 134 -3.85 -6.87 -19.18
C LYS A 134 -2.94 -6.81 -17.96
N GLN A 135 -1.62 -6.70 -18.15
CA GLN A 135 -0.67 -6.61 -17.05
C GLN A 135 -0.79 -5.26 -16.33
N VAL A 136 -0.82 -4.17 -17.09
CA VAL A 136 -0.98 -2.82 -16.53
C VAL A 136 -2.34 -2.68 -15.84
N ALA A 137 -3.41 -3.22 -16.43
CA ALA A 137 -4.72 -3.24 -15.79
C ALA A 137 -4.69 -3.91 -14.41
N ARG A 138 -4.01 -5.06 -14.28
CA ARG A 138 -3.87 -5.77 -12.98
C ARG A 138 -3.03 -4.99 -11.97
N HIS A 139 -1.99 -4.29 -12.41
CA HIS A 139 -1.15 -3.47 -11.52
C HIS A 139 -1.90 -2.23 -11.04
N ALA A 140 -2.60 -1.54 -11.94
CA ALA A 140 -3.37 -0.34 -11.63
C ALA A 140 -4.46 -0.58 -10.56
N ALA A 141 -5.08 -1.77 -10.52
CA ALA A 141 -6.05 -2.11 -9.48
C ALA A 141 -5.45 -2.11 -8.04
N GLY A 142 -4.13 -2.27 -7.91
CA GLY A 142 -3.40 -2.29 -6.65
C GLY A 142 -2.69 -0.98 -6.27
N ARG A 143 -2.82 0.09 -7.08
CA ARG A 143 -2.13 1.37 -6.89
C ARG A 143 -3.08 2.47 -6.41
N TYR A 144 -2.56 3.45 -5.65
CA TYR A 144 -3.36 4.53 -5.06
C TYR A 144 -4.25 5.24 -6.10
N GLY A 145 -5.55 5.30 -5.83
CA GLY A 145 -6.54 6.05 -6.63
C GLY A 145 -6.81 5.48 -8.03
N GLN A 146 -5.97 4.58 -8.54
CA GLN A 146 -6.07 4.03 -9.89
C GLN A 146 -7.24 3.03 -9.99
N ARG A 147 -7.94 3.10 -11.14
CA ARG A 147 -8.99 2.18 -11.56
C ARG A 147 -8.81 1.84 -13.04
N PRO A 148 -8.53 0.58 -13.39
CA PRO A 148 -8.22 0.21 -14.77
C PRO A 148 -9.47 0.10 -15.64
N LEU A 149 -9.37 0.60 -16.86
CA LEU A 149 -10.27 0.36 -17.98
C LEU A 149 -9.49 -0.36 -19.09
N LEU A 150 -9.66 -1.68 -19.18
CA LEU A 150 -9.05 -2.47 -20.24
C LEU A 150 -9.82 -2.25 -21.56
N VAL A 151 -9.10 -1.87 -22.61
CA VAL A 151 -9.62 -1.74 -23.98
C VAL A 151 -8.86 -2.69 -24.92
N ASP A 152 -9.43 -3.00 -26.08
CA ASP A 152 -8.77 -3.91 -27.04
C ASP A 152 -7.55 -3.28 -27.73
N SER A 153 -7.55 -1.96 -27.87
CA SER A 153 -6.48 -1.21 -28.53
C SER A 153 -6.51 0.26 -28.13
N LEU A 154 -5.33 0.84 -27.95
CA LEU A 154 -5.14 2.28 -27.79
C LEU A 154 -5.02 3.04 -29.13
N LYS A 155 -5.03 2.32 -30.27
CA LYS A 155 -5.00 2.93 -31.61
C LYS A 155 -6.37 3.54 -31.91
N GLY A 156 -6.52 4.84 -31.65
CA GLY A 156 -7.74 5.60 -31.92
C GLY A 156 -7.60 7.06 -31.51
N SER A 157 -8.66 7.85 -31.73
CA SER A 157 -8.73 9.23 -31.25
C SER A 157 -8.78 9.24 -29.71
N ALA A 158 -7.97 10.09 -29.10
CA ALA A 158 -7.94 10.31 -27.66
C ALA A 158 -9.33 10.68 -27.11
N GLN A 159 -10.12 11.46 -27.86
CA GLN A 159 -11.49 11.84 -27.49
C GLN A 159 -12.42 10.63 -27.39
N ASN A 160 -12.30 9.66 -28.29
CA ASN A 160 -13.13 8.44 -28.24
C ASN A 160 -12.79 7.59 -27.02
N LEU A 161 -11.49 7.45 -26.72
CA LEU A 161 -11.03 6.71 -25.53
C LEU A 161 -11.44 7.43 -24.24
N ALA A 162 -11.33 8.76 -24.20
CA ALA A 162 -11.82 9.58 -23.10
C ALA A 162 -13.34 9.45 -22.91
N GLY A 163 -14.13 9.42 -23.99
CA GLY A 163 -15.58 9.21 -23.92
C GLY A 163 -15.96 7.84 -23.33
N ARG A 164 -15.20 6.79 -23.66
CA ARG A 164 -15.35 5.46 -23.03
C ARG A 164 -14.99 5.49 -21.55
N ALA A 165 -13.91 6.17 -21.17
CA ALA A 165 -13.51 6.35 -19.78
C ALA A 165 -14.53 7.14 -18.95
N ILE A 166 -15.11 8.20 -19.53
CA ILE A 166 -16.18 8.99 -18.92
C ILE A 166 -17.43 8.12 -18.72
N SER A 167 -17.80 7.32 -19.72
CA SER A 167 -18.94 6.39 -19.60
C SER A 167 -18.70 5.36 -18.50
N PHE A 168 -17.49 4.78 -18.45
CA PHE A 168 -17.06 3.87 -17.39
C PHE A 168 -17.12 4.51 -16.00
N ALA A 169 -16.65 5.75 -15.86
CA ALA A 169 -16.67 6.48 -14.59
C ALA A 169 -18.11 6.79 -14.12
N LYS A 170 -19.00 7.15 -15.05
CA LYS A 170 -20.43 7.37 -14.79
C LYS A 170 -21.13 6.09 -14.35
N GLU A 171 -20.94 5.00 -15.08
CA GLU A 171 -21.47 3.67 -14.75
C GLU A 171 -20.94 3.19 -13.39
N GLY A 172 -19.67 3.48 -13.09
CA GLY A 172 -19.03 3.18 -11.82
C GLY A 172 -19.53 4.01 -10.62
N GLY A 173 -20.36 5.02 -10.85
CA GLY A 173 -20.82 5.93 -9.79
C GLY A 173 -19.71 6.85 -9.25
N PHE A 174 -18.66 7.09 -10.03
CA PHE A 174 -17.52 7.94 -9.64
C PHE A 174 -17.51 9.29 -10.37
N LEU A 175 -18.46 9.50 -11.28
CA LEU A 175 -18.58 10.71 -12.08
C LEU A 175 -20.04 11.11 -12.18
N HIS A 176 -20.37 12.25 -11.59
CA HIS A 176 -21.69 12.86 -11.54
C HIS A 176 -21.78 14.08 -12.45
N ALA A 177 -23.00 14.55 -12.71
CA ALA A 177 -23.20 15.80 -13.44
C ALA A 177 -22.70 16.99 -12.61
N GLY A 178 -22.00 17.94 -13.24
CA GLY A 178 -21.40 19.08 -12.55
C GLY A 178 -19.94 18.88 -12.09
N MET A 179 -19.39 17.67 -12.27
CA MET A 179 -17.97 17.37 -12.02
C MET A 179 -17.08 17.71 -13.22
N HIS A 180 -15.80 17.90 -12.94
CA HIS A 180 -14.77 18.10 -13.95
C HIS A 180 -14.05 16.80 -14.31
N VAL A 181 -13.62 16.68 -15.56
CA VAL A 181 -12.81 15.57 -16.05
C VAL A 181 -11.49 16.11 -16.60
N VAL A 182 -10.38 15.72 -15.99
CA VAL A 182 -9.03 16.06 -16.48
C VAL A 182 -8.50 14.86 -17.26
N VAL A 183 -8.33 15.02 -18.57
CA VAL A 183 -7.86 13.97 -19.47
C VAL A 183 -6.39 14.17 -19.78
N CYS A 184 -5.58 13.17 -19.49
CA CYS A 184 -4.17 13.08 -19.86
C CYS A 184 -3.99 12.03 -20.96
N HIS A 185 -3.56 12.47 -22.14
CA HIS A 185 -3.36 11.63 -23.33
C HIS A 185 -2.09 12.07 -24.06
N GLY A 186 -1.68 11.38 -25.12
CA GLY A 186 -0.53 11.82 -25.92
C GLY A 186 -0.88 12.89 -26.96
N ALA A 187 0.10 13.70 -27.36
CA ALA A 187 -0.09 14.76 -28.36
C ALA A 187 -0.43 14.23 -29.76
N SER A 188 0.34 13.25 -30.25
CA SER A 188 0.23 12.69 -31.60
C SER A 188 -0.48 11.32 -31.62
N GLU A 189 -0.28 10.54 -30.56
CA GLU A 189 -0.93 9.25 -30.34
C GLU A 189 -1.76 9.35 -29.06
N ALA A 190 -2.77 8.49 -28.88
CA ALA A 190 -3.59 8.57 -27.68
C ALA A 190 -2.79 8.28 -26.38
N CYS A 191 -1.70 7.51 -26.46
CA CYS A 191 -0.90 7.13 -25.29
C CYS A 191 -0.07 8.30 -24.74
N ALA A 192 -0.22 8.58 -23.45
CA ALA A 192 0.44 9.69 -22.76
C ALA A 192 1.91 9.43 -22.38
N ASP A 193 2.44 8.21 -22.60
CA ASP A 193 3.72 7.79 -22.01
C ASP A 193 4.95 8.53 -22.58
N ALA A 194 4.92 8.94 -23.85
CA ALA A 194 6.05 9.61 -24.50
C ALA A 194 5.91 11.15 -24.50
N HIS A 195 4.74 11.65 -24.91
CA HIS A 195 4.47 13.07 -25.10
C HIS A 195 3.11 13.45 -24.50
N PRO A 196 2.99 13.47 -23.17
CA PRO A 196 1.72 13.72 -22.51
C PRO A 196 1.24 15.15 -22.73
N THR A 197 -0.05 15.28 -22.92
CA THR A 197 -0.82 16.52 -22.94
C THR A 197 -2.02 16.37 -22.01
N ALA A 198 -2.50 17.49 -21.48
CA ALA A 198 -3.63 17.52 -20.57
C ALA A 198 -4.71 18.44 -21.13
N ALA A 199 -5.96 18.00 -21.02
CA ALA A 199 -7.14 18.79 -21.36
C ALA A 199 -8.18 18.66 -20.25
N VAL A 200 -8.87 19.76 -19.95
CA VAL A 200 -9.96 19.78 -18.96
C VAL A 200 -11.29 19.82 -19.72
N THR A 201 -12.21 18.94 -19.37
CA THR A 201 -13.58 18.91 -19.89
C THR A 201 -14.55 18.98 -18.72
N THR A 202 -15.51 19.91 -18.77
CA THR A 202 -16.57 20.03 -17.77
C THR A 202 -17.81 19.29 -18.24
N LEU A 203 -18.42 18.48 -17.38
CA LEU A 203 -19.71 17.88 -17.67
C LEU A 203 -20.82 18.86 -17.29
N GLU A 204 -21.50 19.42 -18.29
CA GLU A 204 -22.64 20.31 -18.07
C GLU A 204 -23.72 19.61 -17.23
N ALA A 205 -24.13 20.26 -16.14
CA ALA A 205 -25.31 19.87 -15.40
C ALA A 205 -26.57 20.27 -16.20
N ALA A 206 -27.61 19.44 -16.18
CA ALA A 206 -28.91 19.85 -16.69
C ALA A 206 -29.31 21.17 -16.01
N ALA A 207 -29.62 22.20 -16.80
CA ALA A 207 -29.71 23.58 -16.37
C ALA A 207 -30.50 23.78 -15.06
N SER A 208 -29.78 24.00 -13.96
CA SER A 208 -30.25 24.81 -12.84
C SER A 208 -29.58 26.19 -12.96
N SER A 209 -30.34 27.23 -12.62
CA SER A 209 -30.03 28.64 -12.90
C SER A 209 -28.61 29.05 -12.47
N PRO A 210 -27.97 30.00 -13.19
CA PRO A 210 -26.66 30.49 -12.80
C PRO A 210 -26.79 31.28 -11.48
N GLN A 211 -26.48 30.64 -10.37
CA GLN A 211 -26.07 31.39 -9.19
C GLN A 211 -24.68 31.95 -9.50
N ALA A 212 -24.55 33.27 -9.30
CA ALA A 212 -23.29 33.96 -9.53
C ALA A 212 -22.17 33.24 -8.76
N PRO A 213 -21.00 32.99 -9.36
CA PRO A 213 -19.90 32.37 -8.64
C PRO A 213 -19.57 33.26 -7.46
N MET A 214 -19.81 32.77 -6.25
CA MET A 214 -19.39 33.47 -5.06
C MET A 214 -17.88 33.29 -4.99
N ARG A 215 -17.15 34.24 -5.61
CA ARG A 215 -15.70 34.33 -5.49
C ARG A 215 -15.36 34.14 -4.03
N LEU A 216 -14.65 33.05 -3.72
CA LEU A 216 -13.87 32.92 -2.49
C LEU A 216 -13.21 34.28 -2.28
N ARG A 217 -13.63 34.96 -1.21
CA ARG A 217 -13.12 36.28 -0.87
C ARG A 217 -11.68 36.06 -0.45
N ARG A 218 -10.76 35.98 -1.42
CA ARG A 218 -9.33 36.13 -1.18
C ARG A 218 -9.21 37.40 -0.36
N ALA A 219 -8.76 37.25 0.88
CA ALA A 219 -8.50 38.38 1.74
C ALA A 219 -7.74 39.42 0.91
N THR A 220 -8.29 40.62 0.85
CA THR A 220 -7.69 41.79 0.20
C THR A 220 -6.22 41.84 0.57
N THR A 221 -5.36 42.13 -0.40
CA THR A 221 -3.91 42.34 -0.27
C THR A 221 -3.57 43.62 0.51
N THR A 222 -4.32 43.90 1.57
CA THR A 222 -3.92 44.87 2.58
C THR A 222 -2.88 44.21 3.47
N TYR A 223 -1.66 44.76 3.46
CA TYR A 223 -0.60 44.41 4.40
C TYR A 223 -1.18 44.36 5.83
N GLN A 224 -1.16 43.17 6.43
CA GLN A 224 -1.39 42.98 7.86
C GLN A 224 -0.03 42.68 8.51
N ASP A 225 0.23 43.34 9.63
CA ASP A 225 1.47 43.22 10.40
C ASP A 225 1.81 41.75 10.69
N PHE A 226 2.99 41.32 10.26
CA PHE A 226 3.48 39.95 10.37
C PHE A 226 3.61 39.49 11.82
N HIS A 227 3.72 40.43 12.77
CA HIS A 227 3.88 40.15 14.20
C HIS A 227 2.57 40.07 14.99
N ALA A 228 1.40 40.30 14.36
CA ALA A 228 0.10 40.27 15.03
C ALA A 228 -0.53 38.87 15.15
N ARG A 229 0.13 37.83 14.62
CA ARG A 229 -0.33 36.43 14.74
C ARG A 229 0.60 35.63 15.63
N ASN A 230 0.09 35.15 16.76
CA ASN A 230 0.63 33.95 17.39
C ASN A 230 0.18 32.76 16.55
N PHE A 231 0.93 32.40 15.52
CA PHE A 231 0.75 31.11 14.85
C PHE A 231 1.99 30.26 15.09
N VAL A 232 1.77 29.05 15.62
CA VAL A 232 2.70 27.96 15.37
C VAL A 232 2.36 27.47 13.97
N SER A 233 3.32 27.51 13.05
CA SER A 233 3.22 26.78 11.79
C SER A 233 3.14 25.29 12.14
N CYS A 234 1.93 24.75 12.23
CA CYS A 234 1.72 23.32 12.16
C CYS A 234 1.40 23.03 10.69
N GLN A 235 2.41 22.63 9.92
CA GLN A 235 2.25 22.05 8.59
C GLN A 235 1.61 20.66 8.70
N ARG A 236 0.42 20.56 9.28
CA ARG A 236 -0.31 19.29 9.29
C ARG A 236 -1.05 19.21 7.97
N ASN A 237 -0.79 18.15 7.20
CA ASN A 237 -1.56 17.77 6.01
C ASN A 237 -2.95 17.24 6.40
N VAL A 238 -3.53 17.68 7.52
CA VAL A 238 -4.74 17.12 8.10
C VAL A 238 -5.72 18.23 8.51
N THR A 239 -6.93 18.20 7.95
CA THR A 239 -8.06 19.06 8.27
C THR A 239 -9.11 18.25 9.03
N LEU A 240 -9.53 18.73 10.20
CA LEU A 240 -10.57 18.10 11.01
C LEU A 240 -11.59 19.17 11.42
N ASP A 241 -12.87 18.90 11.22
CA ASP A 241 -13.97 19.75 11.67
C ASP A 241 -14.96 18.97 12.56
N LEU A 242 -15.96 19.69 13.10
CA LEU A 242 -16.93 19.11 14.02
C LEU A 242 -17.93 18.18 13.30
N GLU A 243 -18.21 18.42 12.02
CA GLU A 243 -19.17 17.63 11.24
C GLU A 243 -18.57 16.25 10.96
N LEU A 244 -17.32 16.19 10.51
CA LEU A 244 -16.53 14.96 10.35
C LEU A 244 -16.45 14.14 11.65
N ILE A 245 -16.41 14.79 12.82
CA ILE A 245 -16.40 14.11 14.12
C ILE A 245 -17.80 13.61 14.51
N SER A 246 -18.86 14.27 14.05
CA SER A 246 -20.24 14.05 14.51
C SER A 246 -21.02 13.09 13.60
N GLU A 247 -20.62 12.93 12.34
CA GLU A 247 -21.30 12.05 11.39
C GLU A 247 -20.78 10.60 11.49
N PRO A 248 -21.66 9.62 11.73
CA PRO A 248 -21.28 8.22 11.77
C PRO A 248 -21.29 7.66 10.34
N ASP A 249 -20.11 7.37 9.81
CA ASP A 249 -19.83 6.71 8.52
C ASP A 249 -19.93 7.60 7.27
N LEU A 250 -18.81 8.23 6.90
CA LEU A 250 -18.61 8.68 5.53
C LEU A 250 -18.20 7.48 4.67
N THR A 251 -19.17 6.83 4.01
CA THR A 251 -18.86 5.82 2.99
C THR A 251 -18.34 6.48 1.71
N MET A 252 -17.11 6.99 1.78
CA MET A 252 -16.42 7.60 0.65
C MET A 252 -15.58 6.57 -0.11
N PRO A 253 -15.48 6.69 -1.46
CA PRO A 253 -14.66 5.81 -2.25
C PRO A 253 -13.17 6.05 -1.97
N ARG A 254 -12.54 5.08 -1.31
CA ARG A 254 -11.11 5.14 -0.93
C ARG A 254 -10.15 5.05 -2.11
N ALA A 255 -9.06 5.83 -2.04
CA ALA A 255 -7.95 5.78 -2.98
C ALA A 255 -6.87 4.75 -2.58
N ALA A 256 -6.46 4.72 -1.30
CA ALA A 256 -5.56 3.75 -0.71
C ALA A 256 -6.15 2.34 -0.76
N LYS A 257 -5.32 1.36 -1.10
CA LYS A 257 -5.75 -0.02 -1.29
C LYS A 257 -5.63 -0.83 0.00
N ILE A 258 -6.38 -1.92 0.11
CA ILE A 258 -6.21 -2.89 1.19
C ILE A 258 -5.67 -4.20 0.63
N VAL A 259 -4.52 -4.59 1.17
CA VAL A 259 -3.88 -5.88 0.94
C VAL A 259 -4.33 -6.86 2.03
N CYS A 260 -4.93 -7.97 1.63
CA CYS A 260 -5.31 -9.05 2.56
C CYS A 260 -4.43 -10.26 2.32
N THR A 261 -3.73 -10.70 3.37
CA THR A 261 -2.96 -11.94 3.30
C THR A 261 -3.91 -13.13 3.33
N MET A 262 -3.79 -14.00 2.34
CA MET A 262 -4.60 -15.20 2.20
C MET A 262 -4.04 -16.30 3.10
N GLY A 263 -4.89 -16.86 3.95
CA GLY A 263 -4.56 -17.95 4.85
C GLY A 263 -5.74 -18.88 5.11
N PRO A 264 -5.55 -19.94 5.92
CA PRO A 264 -6.54 -21.00 6.09
C PRO A 264 -7.94 -20.52 6.50
N LYS A 265 -8.05 -19.35 7.14
CA LYS A 265 -9.33 -18.76 7.57
C LYS A 265 -10.08 -18.01 6.46
N CYS A 266 -9.50 -17.85 5.28
CA CYS A 266 -10.10 -17.13 4.17
C CYS A 266 -9.87 -17.78 2.80
N TRP A 267 -9.55 -19.08 2.75
CA TRP A 267 -9.37 -19.80 1.49
C TRP A 267 -10.67 -20.20 0.79
N ASP A 268 -11.82 -20.16 1.48
CA ASP A 268 -13.10 -20.51 0.87
C ASP A 268 -13.73 -19.34 0.10
N THR A 269 -14.47 -19.66 -0.97
CA THR A 269 -15.11 -18.68 -1.85
C THR A 269 -16.06 -17.73 -1.11
N ALA A 270 -16.78 -18.22 -0.10
CA ALA A 270 -17.77 -17.41 0.62
C ALA A 270 -17.08 -16.33 1.47
N THR A 271 -15.99 -16.68 2.16
CA THR A 271 -15.18 -15.72 2.90
C THR A 271 -14.49 -14.75 1.98
N ILE A 272 -13.92 -15.19 0.86
CA ILE A 272 -13.32 -14.30 -0.14
C ILE A 272 -14.34 -13.27 -0.63
N SER A 273 -15.56 -13.69 -0.96
CA SER A 273 -16.62 -12.76 -1.37
C SER A 273 -16.90 -11.69 -0.30
N LYS A 274 -16.97 -12.10 0.98
CA LYS A 274 -17.11 -11.16 2.10
C LYS A 274 -15.92 -10.21 2.25
N LEU A 275 -14.69 -10.63 1.91
CA LEU A 275 -13.52 -9.75 1.92
C LEU A 275 -13.60 -8.71 0.80
N LEU A 276 -14.07 -9.11 -0.38
CA LEU A 276 -14.33 -8.18 -1.50
C LEU A 276 -15.38 -7.14 -1.11
N ASP A 277 -16.48 -7.57 -0.51
CA ASP A 277 -17.52 -6.68 0.03
C ASP A 277 -17.02 -5.75 1.13
N ALA A 278 -16.08 -6.22 1.95
CA ALA A 278 -15.47 -5.43 3.01
C ALA A 278 -14.45 -4.40 2.49
N GLY A 279 -14.05 -4.47 1.21
CA GLY A 279 -13.15 -3.51 0.57
C GLY A 279 -11.73 -4.02 0.30
N MET A 280 -11.51 -5.33 0.23
CA MET A 280 -10.22 -5.90 -0.23
C MET A 280 -9.93 -5.49 -1.68
N ASN A 281 -8.71 -5.03 -1.94
CA ASN A 281 -8.25 -4.68 -3.29
C ASN A 281 -7.21 -5.65 -3.84
N VAL A 282 -6.33 -6.14 -2.96
CA VAL A 282 -5.20 -7.01 -3.32
C VAL A 282 -5.20 -8.25 -2.44
N ALA A 283 -5.20 -9.44 -3.04
CA ALA A 283 -4.98 -10.69 -2.33
C ALA A 283 -3.49 -11.03 -2.33
N ARG A 284 -2.88 -11.12 -1.15
CA ARG A 284 -1.46 -11.47 -0.97
C ARG A 284 -1.30 -12.95 -0.68
N LEU A 285 -0.48 -13.62 -1.48
CA LEU A 285 -0.05 -15.01 -1.29
C LEU A 285 1.37 -15.01 -0.72
N ASN A 286 1.54 -15.47 0.51
CA ASN A 286 2.84 -15.52 1.18
C ASN A 286 3.55 -16.86 0.96
N PHE A 287 4.62 -16.87 0.16
CA PHE A 287 5.37 -18.07 -0.22
C PHE A 287 6.42 -18.52 0.80
N SER A 288 6.56 -17.78 1.91
CA SER A 288 7.27 -18.27 3.10
C SER A 288 6.59 -19.51 3.70
N HIS A 289 5.30 -19.70 3.42
CA HIS A 289 4.49 -20.83 3.88
C HIS A 289 3.82 -21.53 2.68
N GLY A 290 3.46 -22.80 2.87
CA GLY A 290 2.79 -23.60 1.83
C GLY A 290 3.70 -24.06 0.69
N ASN A 291 3.09 -24.62 -0.33
CA ASN A 291 3.71 -25.11 -1.56
C ASN A 291 2.94 -24.55 -2.78
N HIS A 292 3.50 -24.73 -3.99
CA HIS A 292 2.88 -24.21 -5.21
C HIS A 292 1.48 -24.77 -5.46
N GLU A 293 1.23 -26.05 -5.15
CA GLU A 293 -0.08 -26.68 -5.34
C GLU A 293 -1.16 -26.02 -4.46
N GLY A 294 -0.84 -25.79 -3.18
CA GLY A 294 -1.72 -25.08 -2.25
C GLY A 294 -2.00 -23.65 -2.69
N HIS A 295 -0.96 -22.89 -3.07
CA HIS A 295 -1.13 -21.52 -3.57
C HIS A 295 -1.95 -21.47 -4.87
N LYS A 296 -1.76 -22.45 -5.76
CA LYS A 296 -2.56 -22.57 -6.99
C LYS A 296 -4.04 -22.83 -6.68
N ALA A 297 -4.35 -23.72 -5.74
CA ALA A 297 -5.74 -23.98 -5.34
C ALA A 297 -6.43 -22.72 -4.77
N VAL A 298 -5.70 -21.94 -3.96
CA VAL A 298 -6.19 -20.65 -3.43
C VAL A 298 -6.39 -19.64 -4.55
N LEU A 299 -5.45 -19.56 -5.50
CA LEU A 299 -5.55 -18.66 -6.66
C LEU A 299 -6.75 -19.01 -7.56
N ASP A 300 -7.01 -20.29 -7.81
CA ASP A 300 -8.16 -20.74 -8.59
C ASP A 300 -9.49 -20.41 -7.89
N THR A 301 -9.52 -20.51 -6.56
CA THR A 301 -10.67 -20.11 -5.75
C THR A 301 -10.89 -18.60 -5.76
N LEU A 302 -9.81 -17.80 -5.63
CA LEU A 302 -9.85 -16.34 -5.78
C LEU A 302 -10.40 -15.92 -7.15
N ARG A 303 -9.92 -16.54 -8.23
CA ARG A 303 -10.40 -16.27 -9.59
C ARG A 303 -11.89 -16.55 -9.72
N THR A 304 -12.36 -17.64 -9.13
CA THR A 304 -13.78 -18.01 -9.13
C THR A 304 -14.61 -16.95 -8.40
N ALA A 305 -14.18 -16.54 -7.21
CA ALA A 305 -14.83 -15.49 -6.44
C ALA A 305 -14.83 -14.14 -7.18
N TYR A 306 -13.72 -13.77 -7.83
CA TYR A 306 -13.61 -12.52 -8.59
C TYR A 306 -14.57 -12.50 -9.78
N VAL A 307 -14.71 -13.61 -10.51
CA VAL A 307 -15.64 -13.70 -11.63
C VAL A 307 -17.08 -13.59 -11.14
N ALA A 308 -17.44 -14.31 -10.07
CA ALA A 308 -18.77 -14.24 -9.48
C ALA A 308 -19.09 -12.82 -9.01
N LYS A 309 -18.18 -12.19 -8.27
CA LYS A 309 -18.38 -10.84 -7.75
C LYS A 309 -18.41 -9.77 -8.83
N ALA A 310 -17.56 -9.91 -9.85
CA ALA A 310 -17.62 -9.03 -11.01
C ALA A 310 -18.98 -9.13 -11.71
N ALA A 311 -19.52 -10.33 -11.92
CA ALA A 311 -20.83 -10.51 -12.55
C ALA A 311 -21.96 -9.89 -11.71
N GLU A 312 -21.93 -10.09 -10.39
CA GLU A 312 -22.88 -9.48 -9.45
C GLU A 312 -22.82 -7.95 -9.49
N MET A 313 -21.63 -7.36 -9.47
CA MET A 313 -21.43 -5.91 -9.56
C MET A 313 -21.85 -5.36 -10.92
N GLN A 314 -21.57 -6.07 -12.02
CA GLN A 314 -22.04 -5.68 -13.35
C GLN A 314 -23.57 -5.64 -13.44
N GLN A 315 -24.25 -6.61 -12.82
CA GLN A 315 -25.71 -6.66 -12.84
C GLN A 315 -26.34 -5.60 -11.93
N SER A 316 -25.82 -5.43 -10.72
CA SER A 316 -26.37 -4.50 -9.72
C SER A 316 -26.09 -3.03 -10.04
N LEU A 317 -24.90 -2.72 -10.56
CA LEU A 317 -24.47 -1.36 -10.87
C LEU A 317 -24.56 -1.03 -12.37
N GLY A 318 -24.96 -1.99 -13.22
CA GLY A 318 -25.08 -1.78 -14.66
C GLY A 318 -23.74 -1.57 -15.38
N LEU A 319 -22.62 -2.03 -14.80
CA LEU A 319 -21.27 -1.82 -15.35
C LEU A 319 -21.08 -2.63 -16.64
N LYS A 320 -20.74 -1.94 -17.74
CA LYS A 320 -20.37 -2.64 -18.99
C LYS A 320 -19.03 -3.37 -18.88
N THR A 321 -18.21 -2.96 -17.93
CA THR A 321 -16.85 -3.47 -17.71
C THR A 321 -16.75 -4.23 -16.41
N LYS A 322 -15.91 -5.26 -16.40
CA LYS A 322 -15.69 -6.08 -15.22
C LYS A 322 -14.77 -5.34 -14.23
N PRO A 323 -15.17 -5.18 -12.95
CA PRO A 323 -14.23 -4.73 -11.92
C PRO A 323 -13.07 -5.73 -11.82
N THR A 324 -11.92 -5.23 -11.37
CA THR A 324 -10.68 -6.01 -11.27
C THR A 324 -10.07 -5.86 -9.90
N TRP A 325 -9.43 -6.93 -9.46
CA TRP A 325 -8.68 -7.02 -8.21
C TRP A 325 -7.30 -7.57 -8.52
N SER A 326 -6.33 -7.21 -7.69
CA SER A 326 -4.94 -7.64 -7.86
C SER A 326 -4.65 -8.88 -7.03
N VAL A 327 -3.64 -9.63 -7.46
CA VAL A 327 -3.01 -10.68 -6.67
C VAL A 327 -1.54 -10.30 -6.54
N LEU A 328 -1.02 -10.39 -5.32
CA LEU A 328 0.36 -10.10 -4.97
C LEU A 328 1.02 -11.39 -4.52
N LEU A 329 2.14 -11.74 -5.13
CA LEU A 329 3.02 -12.81 -4.67
C LEU A 329 4.07 -12.19 -3.75
N ASP A 330 4.18 -12.72 -2.54
CA ASP A 330 5.19 -12.33 -1.58
C ASP A 330 6.24 -13.45 -1.45
N THR A 331 7.41 -13.19 -2.03
CA THR A 331 8.57 -14.09 -2.04
C THR A 331 9.09 -14.31 -0.63
N LYS A 332 9.66 -15.48 -0.36
CA LYS A 332 10.26 -15.76 0.95
C LYS A 332 11.42 -14.81 1.26
N GLY A 333 12.24 -14.54 0.25
CA GLY A 333 13.39 -13.64 0.35
C GLY A 333 14.52 -14.15 1.26
N PRO A 334 15.60 -13.37 1.38
CA PRO A 334 16.77 -13.73 2.17
C PRO A 334 16.49 -13.50 3.65
N GLU A 335 16.19 -14.58 4.38
CA GLU A 335 15.96 -14.53 5.82
C GLU A 335 17.03 -15.30 6.61
N ILE A 336 17.47 -14.69 7.72
CA ILE A 336 18.30 -15.37 8.70
C ILE A 336 17.39 -15.91 9.79
N ARG A 337 17.50 -17.21 10.09
CA ARG A 337 16.67 -17.86 11.12
C ARG A 337 17.50 -18.70 12.07
N THR A 338 16.97 -18.88 13.28
CA THR A 338 17.50 -19.85 14.24
C THR A 338 17.22 -21.29 13.81
N ALA A 339 18.17 -22.18 14.03
CA ALA A 339 18.05 -23.60 13.75
C ALA A 339 17.01 -24.29 14.67
N MET A 340 16.82 -25.60 14.46
CA MET A 340 15.99 -26.43 15.34
C MET A 340 16.63 -26.53 16.72
N LEU A 341 15.82 -26.82 17.74
CA LEU A 341 16.29 -27.03 19.10
C LEU A 341 16.17 -28.50 19.47
N ARG A 342 17.10 -29.02 20.28
CA ARG A 342 17.09 -30.40 20.74
C ARG A 342 15.77 -30.68 21.48
N ASP A 343 15.17 -31.83 21.19
CA ASP A 343 13.87 -32.25 21.70
C ASP A 343 12.70 -31.29 21.39
N HIS A 344 12.87 -30.34 20.45
CA HIS A 344 11.91 -29.28 20.15
C HIS A 344 11.50 -28.41 21.36
N LYS A 345 12.38 -28.34 22.37
CA LYS A 345 12.12 -27.57 23.59
C LYS A 345 12.72 -26.17 23.47
N ALA A 346 11.94 -25.18 23.90
CA ALA A 346 12.41 -23.81 23.98
C ALA A 346 13.55 -23.70 25.01
N ILE A 347 14.54 -22.88 24.70
CA ILE A 347 15.69 -22.62 25.59
C ILE A 347 15.46 -21.31 26.33
N GLU A 348 15.40 -21.35 27.65
CA GLU A 348 15.40 -20.13 28.47
C GLU A 348 16.81 -19.53 28.53
N ILE A 349 16.94 -18.27 28.10
CA ILE A 349 18.21 -17.53 28.13
C ILE A 349 18.09 -16.43 29.18
N GLU A 350 19.06 -16.36 30.09
CA GLU A 350 19.14 -15.36 31.15
C GLU A 350 19.95 -14.13 30.70
N ALA A 351 19.68 -12.96 31.30
CA ALA A 351 20.48 -11.77 31.03
C ALA A 351 21.90 -11.94 31.58
N GLY A 352 22.91 -11.58 30.80
CA GLY A 352 24.32 -11.79 31.11
C GLY A 352 24.81 -13.21 30.86
N GLN A 353 23.96 -14.12 30.35
CA GLN A 353 24.38 -15.47 30.00
C GLN A 353 25.22 -15.47 28.72
N THR A 354 26.31 -16.20 28.72
CA THR A 354 27.11 -16.47 27.52
C THR A 354 26.43 -17.52 26.64
N VAL A 355 26.27 -17.20 25.36
CA VAL A 355 25.68 -18.06 24.33
C VAL A 355 26.68 -18.22 23.19
N ILE A 356 26.92 -19.46 22.78
CA ILE A 356 27.70 -19.76 21.58
C ILE A 356 26.74 -19.81 20.39
N VAL A 357 27.02 -18.99 19.39
CA VAL A 357 26.24 -18.90 18.15
C VAL A 357 27.05 -19.48 17.02
N GLU A 358 26.48 -20.47 16.33
CA GLU A 358 27.11 -21.13 15.19
C GLU A 358 26.48 -20.69 13.87
N ALA A 359 27.33 -20.38 12.90
CA ALA A 359 27.03 -20.11 11.50
C ALA A 359 26.81 -21.43 10.75
N VAL A 360 25.62 -22.00 10.87
CA VAL A 360 25.33 -23.38 10.46
C VAL A 360 25.32 -23.55 8.93
N GLY A 361 24.82 -22.54 8.20
CA GLY A 361 24.83 -22.55 6.74
C GLY A 361 24.13 -23.77 6.12
N ALA A 362 24.85 -24.52 5.27
CA ALA A 362 24.32 -25.70 4.59
C ALA A 362 23.84 -26.82 5.54
N ALA A 363 24.35 -26.88 6.77
CA ALA A 363 23.92 -27.87 7.77
C ALA A 363 22.66 -27.46 8.56
N TYR A 364 21.97 -26.39 8.14
CA TYR A 364 20.86 -25.78 8.86
C TYR A 364 19.72 -26.75 9.20
N THR A 365 19.46 -27.73 8.34
CA THR A 365 18.40 -28.73 8.57
C THR A 365 18.79 -29.85 9.52
N SER A 366 20.08 -30.07 9.78
CA SER A 366 20.59 -31.14 10.64
C SER A 366 21.12 -30.66 11.99
N PHE A 367 21.29 -29.34 12.17
CA PHE A 367 21.79 -28.78 13.42
C PHE A 367 20.68 -28.61 14.44
N GLU A 368 20.98 -29.02 15.68
CA GLU A 368 20.10 -28.84 16.83
C GLU A 368 20.81 -28.05 17.94
N GLY A 369 20.29 -26.86 18.24
CA GLY A 369 20.73 -26.05 19.37
C GLY A 369 20.33 -26.69 20.70
N TYR A 370 21.11 -26.47 21.75
CA TYR A 370 20.88 -27.05 23.07
C TYR A 370 21.35 -26.14 24.19
N LYS A 371 20.82 -26.36 25.39
CA LYS A 371 21.29 -25.79 26.64
C LYS A 371 21.54 -26.91 27.64
N THR A 372 22.76 -26.97 28.18
CA THR A 372 23.12 -27.76 29.37
C THR A 372 23.45 -26.80 30.52
N ASP A 373 23.78 -27.36 31.69
CA ASP A 373 24.19 -26.56 32.84
C ASP A 373 25.53 -25.83 32.59
N GLU A 374 26.34 -26.34 31.66
CA GLU A 374 27.66 -25.78 31.34
C GLU A 374 27.67 -24.88 30.09
N GLU A 375 26.83 -25.14 29.09
CA GLU A 375 26.90 -24.48 27.78
C GLU A 375 25.51 -24.22 27.18
N THR A 376 25.36 -23.07 26.51
CA THR A 376 24.22 -22.82 25.63
C THR A 376 24.69 -22.55 24.22
N ARG A 377 24.25 -23.37 23.27
CA ARG A 377 24.67 -23.34 21.87
C ARG A 377 23.45 -23.24 20.96
N ILE A 378 23.46 -22.25 20.06
CA ILE A 378 22.39 -22.02 19.10
C ILE A 378 22.96 -21.89 17.70
N GLY A 379 22.16 -22.24 16.69
CA GLY A 379 22.56 -22.17 15.28
C GLY A 379 21.79 -21.09 14.54
N LEU A 380 22.47 -20.35 13.65
CA LEU A 380 21.86 -19.45 12.67
C LEU A 380 22.06 -19.97 11.25
N SER A 381 21.08 -19.76 10.38
CA SER A 381 21.12 -20.20 8.98
C SER A 381 22.21 -19.54 8.13
N TYR A 382 22.77 -18.41 8.56
CA TYR A 382 23.72 -17.63 7.78
C TYR A 382 25.17 -18.12 7.96
N ASP A 383 25.74 -18.70 6.91
CA ASP A 383 27.08 -19.31 6.88
C ASP A 383 28.23 -18.30 7.02
N LYS A 384 28.05 -17.08 6.51
CA LYS A 384 29.03 -15.99 6.57
C LYS A 384 28.89 -15.13 7.83
N LEU A 385 28.09 -15.55 8.82
CA LEU A 385 27.81 -14.78 10.04
C LEU A 385 29.10 -14.25 10.70
N CYS A 386 30.07 -15.12 11.00
CA CYS A 386 31.32 -14.75 11.68
C CYS A 386 32.21 -13.80 10.87
N LYS A 387 32.03 -13.72 9.54
CA LYS A 387 32.75 -12.77 8.67
C LYS A 387 32.04 -11.43 8.57
N SER A 388 30.73 -11.42 8.76
CA SER A 388 29.89 -10.24 8.59
C SER A 388 29.76 -9.42 9.87
N VAL A 389 29.82 -10.06 11.04
CA VAL A 389 29.75 -9.39 12.34
C VAL A 389 31.14 -9.08 12.91
N LYS A 390 31.20 -8.17 13.86
CA LYS A 390 32.43 -7.82 14.61
C LYS A 390 32.15 -7.83 16.12
N PRO A 391 33.16 -8.03 16.99
CA PRO A 391 33.01 -7.79 18.43
C PRO A 391 32.32 -6.44 18.70
N GLY A 392 31.30 -6.46 19.55
CA GLY A 392 30.42 -5.32 19.84
C GLY A 392 29.15 -5.24 18.99
N SER A 393 29.03 -6.03 17.91
CA SER A 393 27.79 -6.09 17.10
C SER A 393 26.65 -6.70 17.90
N VAL A 394 25.41 -6.32 17.57
CA VAL A 394 24.20 -6.87 18.19
C VAL A 394 23.51 -7.79 17.20
N ILE A 395 23.10 -8.97 17.66
CA ILE A 395 22.26 -9.92 16.94
C ILE A 395 20.88 -9.87 17.59
N LEU A 396 19.87 -9.50 16.81
CA LEU A 396 18.48 -9.43 17.26
C LEU A 396 17.76 -10.69 16.83
N ILE A 397 17.14 -11.41 17.77
CA ILE A 397 16.41 -12.65 17.52
C ILE A 397 14.94 -12.46 17.90
N ALA A 398 14.05 -13.06 17.11
CA ALA A 398 12.60 -12.95 17.25
C ALA A 398 12.13 -11.48 17.29
N ASP A 399 12.39 -10.76 16.18
CA ASP A 399 12.00 -9.36 15.99
C ASP A 399 12.53 -8.41 17.09
N GLY A 400 13.72 -8.72 17.61
CA GLY A 400 14.40 -7.94 18.65
C GLY A 400 14.00 -8.28 20.08
N THR A 401 13.15 -9.29 20.27
CA THR A 401 12.74 -9.72 21.61
C THR A 401 13.90 -10.30 22.43
N LEU A 402 14.89 -10.92 21.77
CA LEU A 402 16.15 -11.35 22.38
C LEU A 402 17.30 -10.64 21.68
N SER A 403 18.19 -10.02 22.44
CA SER A 403 19.37 -9.31 21.94
C SER A 403 20.64 -9.99 22.45
N LEU A 404 21.50 -10.40 21.52
CA LEU A 404 22.81 -10.98 21.83
C LEU A 404 23.91 -10.02 21.36
N LYS A 405 24.82 -9.63 22.25
CA LYS A 405 25.98 -8.80 21.91
C LYS A 405 27.19 -9.69 21.66
N VAL A 406 27.77 -9.62 20.47
CA VAL A 406 28.98 -10.39 20.10
C VAL A 406 30.15 -9.91 20.97
N GLU A 407 30.77 -10.82 21.72
CA GLU A 407 31.97 -10.54 22.52
C GLU A 407 33.24 -10.92 21.76
N GLU A 408 33.25 -12.12 21.19
CA GLU A 408 34.43 -12.73 20.59
C GLU A 408 34.03 -13.62 19.41
N ILE A 409 34.83 -13.61 18.34
CA ILE A 409 34.69 -14.54 17.23
C ILE A 409 35.70 -15.66 17.48
N ILE A 410 35.22 -16.87 17.76
CA ILE A 410 36.06 -18.00 18.15
C ILE A 410 36.75 -18.57 16.91
N ASN A 411 35.98 -18.77 15.83
CA ASN A 411 36.47 -19.28 14.55
C ASN A 411 35.54 -18.84 13.41
N ASP A 412 35.80 -19.33 12.19
CA ASP A 412 35.03 -19.01 10.99
C ASP A 412 33.53 -19.38 11.07
N ARG A 413 33.13 -20.23 12.03
CA ARG A 413 31.75 -20.70 12.21
C ARG A 413 31.15 -20.38 13.58
N GLU A 414 31.94 -20.13 14.60
CA GLU A 414 31.44 -19.97 15.96
C GLU A 414 31.83 -18.60 16.51
N LEU A 415 30.88 -17.97 17.19
CA LEU A 415 31.10 -16.76 17.95
C LEU A 415 30.50 -16.89 19.35
N ARG A 416 31.09 -16.16 20.30
CA ARG A 416 30.59 -16.02 21.65
C ARG A 416 29.84 -14.70 21.77
N ALA A 417 28.61 -14.77 22.27
CA ALA A 417 27.78 -13.60 22.50
C ALA A 417 27.19 -13.58 23.91
N LEU A 418 26.97 -12.38 24.43
CA LEU A 418 26.34 -12.13 25.72
C LEU A 418 24.87 -11.78 25.52
N ALA A 419 23.97 -12.47 26.21
CA ALA A 419 22.56 -12.12 26.20
C ALA A 419 22.33 -10.81 26.99
N LEU A 420 21.79 -9.78 26.33
CA LEU A 420 21.54 -8.48 26.95
C LEU A 420 20.26 -8.46 27.78
N ASN A 421 19.32 -9.35 27.48
CA ASN A 421 18.02 -9.41 28.12
C ASN A 421 17.54 -10.86 28.22
N PRO A 422 16.71 -11.20 29.22
CA PRO A 422 16.26 -12.57 29.42
C PRO A 422 15.10 -12.89 28.48
N LYS A 423 15.12 -14.05 27.83
CA LYS A 423 14.00 -14.53 27.00
C LYS A 423 14.08 -16.02 26.67
N SER A 424 12.90 -16.63 26.54
CA SER A 424 12.73 -17.96 25.91
C SER A 424 12.97 -17.92 24.41
N LEU A 425 13.91 -18.71 23.92
CA LEU A 425 14.21 -18.90 22.51
C LEU A 425 13.43 -20.10 21.96
N GLY A 426 12.66 -19.87 20.91
CA GLY A 426 12.01 -20.93 20.12
C GLY A 426 12.75 -21.25 18.82
N GLU A 427 12.20 -22.19 18.06
CA GLU A 427 12.75 -22.63 16.78
C GLU A 427 12.40 -21.68 15.62
N ARG A 428 13.25 -21.65 14.59
CA ARG A 428 13.01 -20.96 13.30
C ARG A 428 12.61 -19.49 13.45
N LYS A 429 13.19 -18.81 14.44
CA LYS A 429 12.93 -17.39 14.72
C LYS A 429 13.76 -16.51 13.82
N ASN A 430 13.16 -15.41 13.35
CA ASN A 430 13.85 -14.43 12.52
C ASN A 430 14.99 -13.76 13.26
N CYS A 431 16.07 -13.48 12.55
CA CYS A 431 17.27 -12.85 13.08
C CYS A 431 17.66 -11.64 12.23
N ASN A 432 17.99 -10.52 12.88
CA ASN A 432 18.44 -9.29 12.24
C ASN A 432 19.83 -8.91 12.75
N LEU A 433 20.65 -8.36 11.86
CA LEU A 433 22.02 -7.93 12.13
C LEU A 433 22.17 -6.42 11.86
N PRO A 434 21.83 -5.54 12.82
CA PRO A 434 21.94 -4.09 12.65
C PRO A 434 23.37 -3.65 12.29
N GLY A 435 23.49 -2.79 11.27
CA GLY A 435 24.78 -2.23 10.83
C GLY A 435 25.66 -3.20 10.03
N VAL A 436 25.15 -4.39 9.69
CA VAL A 436 25.88 -5.41 8.92
C VAL A 436 25.29 -5.53 7.52
N LYS A 437 26.16 -5.48 6.51
CA LYS A 437 25.75 -5.82 5.13
C LYS A 437 25.66 -7.33 5.01
N VAL A 438 24.44 -7.85 5.02
CA VAL A 438 24.15 -9.28 4.85
C VAL A 438 24.42 -9.67 3.40
N ASP A 439 25.42 -10.54 3.21
CA ASP A 439 25.82 -11.07 1.91
C ASP A 439 25.09 -12.40 1.62
N ILE A 440 23.78 -12.29 1.39
CA ILE A 440 22.90 -13.38 0.93
C ILE A 440 22.33 -12.95 -0.43
N PRO A 441 22.23 -13.86 -1.42
CA PRO A 441 21.54 -13.57 -2.67
C PRO A 441 20.14 -12.99 -2.41
N VAL A 442 19.79 -11.91 -3.11
CA VAL A 442 18.48 -11.26 -2.96
C VAL A 442 17.34 -12.20 -3.34
N LEU A 443 17.56 -13.06 -4.34
CA LEU A 443 16.67 -14.15 -4.71
C LEU A 443 17.38 -15.47 -4.45
N THR A 444 16.77 -16.32 -3.63
CA THR A 444 17.22 -17.71 -3.46
C THR A 444 16.75 -18.57 -4.62
N GLU A 445 17.29 -19.78 -4.77
CA GLU A 445 16.81 -20.73 -5.80
C GLU A 445 15.30 -20.99 -5.67
N LYS A 446 14.79 -21.04 -4.44
CA LYS A 446 13.35 -21.14 -4.18
C LYS A 446 12.60 -19.90 -4.67
N ASP A 447 13.11 -18.69 -4.40
CA ASP A 447 12.42 -17.47 -4.86
C ASP A 447 12.40 -17.38 -6.39
N ILE A 448 13.44 -17.88 -7.07
CA ILE A 448 13.46 -17.98 -8.53
C ILE A 448 12.40 -18.98 -9.01
N ASP A 449 12.32 -20.16 -8.40
CA ASP A 449 11.29 -21.16 -8.72
C ASP A 449 9.86 -20.64 -8.45
N ASP A 450 9.67 -19.81 -7.42
CA ASP A 450 8.40 -19.18 -7.10
C ASP A 450 7.98 -18.10 -8.13
N LEU A 451 8.93 -17.52 -8.89
CA LEU A 451 8.69 -16.44 -9.86
C LEU A 451 8.52 -16.90 -11.31
N VAL A 452 9.02 -18.10 -11.66
CA VAL A 452 9.14 -18.59 -13.05
C VAL A 452 7.88 -19.31 -13.54
#